data_AF-A0A0G1HRN7-F1
#
_entry.id   AF-A0A0G1HRN7-F1
#
_cell.length_a   1.000
_cell.length_b   1.000
_cell.length_c   1.000
_cell.angle_alpha   90.00
_cell.angle_beta   90.00
_cell.angle_gamma   90.00
#
_symmetry.space_group_name_H-M   'P 1'
#
loop_
_entity.id
_entity.type
_entity.pdbx_description
1 polymer ?
#
loop_
_entity_poly.entity_id
_entity_poly.type
_entity_poly.pdbx_seq_one_letter_code
_entity_poly.pdbx_strand_id
1 'polypeptide(L)'
;MKLWQLFIGFLPIIVIATCLPAGRVLLEPKQSPSLNPTPIRGVNQPFDTSFAYDNRTFLPAVAQNTGVGNGTSPRVVVLPHHLTASTLIAQGLSLLKTPPPKTIVLLSPNHANTGQCAIVSSKNNWDTPFGQVLVDQYLLNDFLDTKTICLDDSAVAIEHGLAGLVPFIKYYLPNTKIVPFALKNDLDPILLNNFTQKLVSLSTKTVILGSIDFSHGLSKSESTKKDAVTEKLLLTFNYPELLKLSSEYLDSPVSLVAILKILDSEKTKPNILAHSDSSVFNNQPMNVTSYFLISGGSSSSSTIRHPGLDRAVGPRRGRSIPSGNSFTLLFGGDVMLGRSVNTRMIKYQDFLWPFQKISALLSSADLSIINLESPFRSGCRPTDGGMVFCADPRSVEGLVTAGIDVVNIANNHIFNQGQEGIDETIAILNNNNIAFVGADPRVRPTNDPRVDPQKSTFTLKNTKITFLGFTDIASVSQEIATATPDNIRAQISAAKKDSDLVIATFHWGNEYSHRSLHQVELAHLAVDSGADVVIGHHPHWVQEVETYLGKPIYYSLGNLVFDQMWSEETRTGLVVKLNFSGSTLISQEQIPIKIFDYGQPATL
;
A
#
# COMPACT_ATOMS: atom_id res chain seq x y z
N MET A 1 17.94 7.71 71.21
CA MET A 1 17.15 7.79 72.47
C MET A 1 16.74 9.24 72.65
N LYS A 2 15.44 9.56 72.89
CA LYS A 2 14.81 10.93 72.81
C LYS A 2 14.79 11.49 71.37
N LEU A 3 13.69 11.87 70.69
CA LEU A 3 12.21 11.89 70.91
C LEU A 3 11.54 13.09 71.63
N TRP A 4 10.47 13.64 70.98
CA TRP A 4 9.45 14.65 71.39
C TRP A 4 9.93 16.11 71.59
N GLN A 5 9.16 17.22 71.38
CA GLN A 5 7.75 17.54 70.97
C GLN A 5 7.73 18.94 70.24
N LEU A 6 6.66 19.71 69.90
CA LEU A 6 5.23 19.79 70.27
C LEU A 6 4.25 20.08 69.08
N PHE A 7 3.36 21.09 69.13
CA PHE A 7 2.06 21.19 68.39
C PHE A 7 1.44 22.62 68.27
N ILE A 8 0.41 22.79 67.40
CA ILE A 8 -0.66 23.87 67.30
C ILE A 8 -0.22 25.22 66.63
N GLY A 9 -1.03 25.97 65.83
CA GLY A 9 -2.49 25.93 65.52
C GLY A 9 -2.95 26.64 64.19
N PHE A 10 -4.21 27.08 64.08
CA PHE A 10 -4.97 27.37 62.82
C PHE A 10 -5.27 28.87 62.51
N LEU A 11 -5.33 29.23 61.19
CA LEU A 11 -6.15 30.22 60.42
C LEU A 11 -6.54 31.64 60.99
N PRO A 12 -7.10 32.59 60.20
CA PRO A 12 -6.90 32.98 58.78
C PRO A 12 -6.62 34.51 58.62
N ILE A 13 -6.57 35.05 57.38
CA ILE A 13 -6.57 36.52 57.11
C ILE A 13 -7.59 36.88 56.01
N ILE A 14 -8.24 38.04 56.17
CA ILE A 14 -9.19 38.68 55.23
C ILE A 14 -8.63 40.05 54.81
N VAL A 15 -8.79 40.44 53.54
CA VAL A 15 -8.67 41.84 53.09
C VAL A 15 -9.81 42.17 52.12
N ILE A 16 -10.36 43.38 52.22
CA ILE A 16 -11.51 43.89 51.45
C ILE A 16 -11.00 44.81 50.32
N ALA A 17 -11.69 44.82 49.17
CA ALA A 17 -11.40 45.70 48.04
C ALA A 17 -12.52 46.73 47.80
N THR A 18 -12.16 47.88 47.23
CA THR A 18 -13.07 48.98 46.84
C THR A 18 -12.95 49.31 45.34
N CYS A 19 -13.92 50.06 44.81
CA CYS A 19 -14.24 50.07 43.37
C CYS A 19 -13.45 51.07 42.50
N LEU A 20 -13.09 50.62 41.28
CA LEU A 20 -13.33 51.20 39.91
C LEU A 20 -13.32 52.74 39.68
N PRO A 21 -13.00 53.25 38.45
CA PRO A 21 -13.13 52.58 37.13
C PRO A 21 -12.01 52.85 36.07
N ALA A 22 -12.28 52.44 34.82
CA ALA A 22 -11.79 53.02 33.54
C ALA A 22 -10.46 52.58 32.89
N GLY A 23 -10.38 51.31 32.49
CA GLY A 23 -10.36 50.94 31.05
C GLY A 23 -9.09 51.05 30.19
N ARG A 24 -8.45 49.90 29.90
CA ARG A 24 -8.01 49.50 28.53
C ARG A 24 -7.74 47.99 28.42
N VAL A 25 -8.44 47.35 27.46
CA VAL A 25 -7.97 46.36 26.45
C VAL A 25 -6.55 45.76 26.65
N LEU A 26 -6.29 44.45 26.54
CA LEU A 26 -7.09 43.21 26.41
C LEU A 26 -6.16 42.00 26.68
N LEU A 27 -6.67 40.88 27.19
CA LEU A 27 -6.34 39.47 26.83
C LEU A 27 -6.89 38.50 27.91
N GLU A 28 -7.81 37.61 27.55
CA GLU A 28 -8.32 36.53 28.42
C GLU A 28 -7.93 35.13 27.90
N PRO A 29 -7.67 34.15 28.79
CA PRO A 29 -7.48 32.76 28.41
C PRO A 29 -8.82 32.06 28.11
N LYS A 30 -8.84 31.18 27.09
CA LYS A 30 -10.06 30.49 26.65
C LYS A 30 -10.61 29.50 27.70
N GLN A 31 -11.93 29.50 27.85
CA GLN A 31 -12.67 28.50 28.62
C GLN A 31 -12.73 27.14 27.90
N SER A 32 -12.87 26.06 28.67
CA SER A 32 -13.20 24.72 28.20
C SER A 32 -14.68 24.61 27.79
N PRO A 33 -15.03 23.94 26.67
CA PRO A 33 -16.42 23.78 26.25
C PRO A 33 -17.19 22.78 27.13
N SER A 34 -18.46 23.08 27.40
CA SER A 34 -19.39 22.21 28.14
C SER A 34 -20.06 21.16 27.25
N LEU A 35 -20.26 19.95 27.77
CA LEU A 35 -21.07 18.91 27.14
C LEU A 35 -22.57 19.24 27.27
N ASN A 36 -23.12 19.94 26.28
CA ASN A 36 -24.58 20.01 26.11
C ASN A 36 -25.08 18.70 25.47
N PRO A 37 -26.16 18.07 25.97
CA PRO A 37 -26.76 16.92 25.31
C PRO A 37 -27.35 17.33 23.96
N THR A 38 -26.85 16.72 22.88
CA THR A 38 -27.33 16.94 21.51
C THR A 38 -28.81 16.55 21.38
N PRO A 39 -29.66 17.31 20.68
CA PRO A 39 -31.06 16.92 20.47
C PRO A 39 -31.18 15.54 19.79
N ILE A 40 -32.22 14.80 20.17
CA ILE A 40 -32.57 13.51 19.56
C ILE A 40 -32.80 13.74 18.06
N ARG A 41 -31.89 13.23 17.22
CA ARG A 41 -31.99 13.34 15.76
C ARG A 41 -33.14 12.47 15.27
N GLY A 42 -34.04 13.05 14.48
CA GLY A 42 -35.16 12.33 13.90
C GLY A 42 -34.75 11.44 12.73
N VAL A 43 -35.27 10.20 12.76
CA VAL A 43 -35.68 9.32 11.64
C VAL A 43 -34.99 9.53 10.27
N ASN A 44 -34.37 8.46 9.75
CA ASN A 44 -33.90 8.32 8.36
C ASN A 44 -32.79 9.29 7.94
N GLN A 45 -31.89 9.68 8.85
CA GLN A 45 -30.59 10.23 8.47
C GLN A 45 -29.64 9.08 8.11
N PRO A 46 -28.90 9.13 6.99
CA PRO A 46 -27.88 8.13 6.70
C PRO A 46 -26.76 8.13 7.74
N PHE A 47 -26.14 6.97 7.96
CA PHE A 47 -24.91 6.88 8.75
C PHE A 47 -23.71 7.27 7.90
N ASP A 48 -22.81 8.08 8.46
CA ASP A 48 -21.55 8.45 7.84
C ASP A 48 -20.50 7.35 8.07
N THR A 49 -19.78 6.96 7.02
CA THR A 49 -18.69 5.97 7.08
C THR A 49 -17.31 6.59 7.32
N SER A 50 -17.18 7.92 7.35
CA SER A 50 -15.89 8.63 7.44
C SER A 50 -15.01 8.21 8.63
N PHE A 51 -15.61 7.84 9.77
CA PHE A 51 -14.89 7.40 10.97
C PHE A 51 -14.21 6.02 10.82
N ALA A 52 -14.63 5.24 9.82
CA ALA A 52 -14.11 3.90 9.52
C ALA A 52 -13.61 3.81 8.07
N TYR A 53 -13.16 4.93 7.49
CA TYR A 53 -12.70 5.02 6.11
C TYR A 53 -11.37 5.77 5.99
N ASP A 54 -10.46 5.27 5.16
CA ASP A 54 -9.20 5.94 4.84
C ASP A 54 -8.84 5.74 3.36
N ASN A 55 -8.73 6.84 2.60
CA ASN A 55 -8.26 6.80 1.20
C ASN A 55 -6.91 6.11 1.05
N ARG A 56 -6.02 6.20 2.06
CA ARG A 56 -4.64 5.70 2.02
C ARG A 56 -4.57 4.18 2.03
N THR A 57 -5.51 3.49 2.66
CA THR A 57 -5.62 2.03 2.62
C THR A 57 -6.62 1.57 1.55
N PHE A 58 -7.70 2.33 1.35
CA PHE A 58 -8.76 2.00 0.41
C PHE A 58 -8.30 2.00 -1.05
N LEU A 59 -7.70 3.11 -1.52
CA LEU A 59 -7.40 3.29 -2.94
C LEU A 59 -6.35 2.28 -3.46
N PRO A 60 -5.24 2.00 -2.75
CA PRO A 60 -4.31 0.94 -3.16
C PRO A 60 -4.95 -0.45 -3.13
N ALA A 61 -5.80 -0.75 -2.15
CA ALA A 61 -6.45 -2.05 -2.03
C ALA A 61 -7.41 -2.33 -3.19
N VAL A 62 -8.22 -1.36 -3.60
CA VAL A 62 -9.13 -1.54 -4.75
C VAL A 62 -8.38 -1.55 -6.09
N ALA A 63 -7.29 -0.79 -6.20
CA ALA A 63 -6.39 -0.81 -7.36
C ALA A 63 -5.72 -2.18 -7.56
N GLN A 64 -5.35 -2.87 -6.47
CA GLN A 64 -4.77 -4.21 -6.49
C GLN A 64 -5.79 -5.31 -6.86
N ASN A 65 -7.09 -5.04 -6.72
CA ASN A 65 -8.17 -6.03 -6.86
C ASN A 65 -9.18 -5.62 -7.94
N THR A 66 -8.68 -5.27 -9.13
CA THR A 66 -9.48 -4.91 -10.32
C THR A 66 -10.19 -6.12 -10.97
N GLY A 67 -9.83 -7.35 -10.59
CA GLY A 67 -10.23 -8.60 -11.25
C GLY A 67 -11.72 -8.80 -11.51
N VAL A 68 -12.03 -9.66 -12.48
CA VAL A 68 -13.39 -10.11 -12.83
C VAL A 68 -13.67 -11.43 -12.13
N GLY A 69 -14.87 -11.62 -11.57
CA GLY A 69 -15.22 -12.87 -10.88
C GLY A 69 -15.30 -14.05 -11.87
N ASN A 70 -14.91 -15.25 -11.43
CA ASN A 70 -14.84 -16.48 -12.24
C ASN A 70 -16.22 -17.08 -12.58
N GLY A 71 -17.18 -16.25 -13.01
CA GLY A 71 -18.52 -16.63 -13.47
C GLY A 71 -19.50 -17.12 -12.40
N THR A 72 -19.05 -17.40 -11.18
CA THR A 72 -19.88 -17.85 -10.06
C THR A 72 -19.54 -17.08 -8.79
N SER A 73 -20.50 -16.33 -8.27
CA SER A 73 -20.34 -15.66 -6.97
C SER A 73 -20.57 -16.68 -5.84
N PRO A 74 -19.72 -16.68 -4.78
CA PRO A 74 -19.92 -17.50 -3.59
C PRO A 74 -21.16 -17.04 -2.80
N ARG A 75 -21.86 -17.97 -2.15
CA ARG A 75 -22.98 -17.69 -1.24
C ARG A 75 -22.55 -16.90 -0.01
N VAL A 76 -21.38 -17.23 0.52
CA VAL A 76 -20.82 -16.60 1.73
C VAL A 76 -19.38 -16.18 1.51
N VAL A 77 -19.00 -15.08 2.14
CA VAL A 77 -17.61 -14.63 2.28
C VAL A 77 -17.38 -14.20 3.73
N VAL A 78 -16.21 -14.51 4.29
CA VAL A 78 -15.71 -13.89 5.53
C VAL A 78 -14.48 -13.08 5.15
N LEU A 79 -14.42 -11.83 5.59
CA LEU A 79 -13.30 -10.92 5.37
C LEU A 79 -13.07 -10.03 6.60
N PRO A 80 -11.85 -9.48 6.75
CA PRO A 80 -11.51 -8.61 7.89
C PRO A 80 -12.19 -7.24 7.84
N HIS A 81 -12.13 -6.45 8.92
CA HIS A 81 -12.60 -5.06 8.93
C HIS A 81 -11.60 -4.02 9.43
N HIS A 82 -10.52 -4.39 10.11
CA HIS A 82 -9.38 -3.47 10.25
C HIS A 82 -8.88 -3.03 8.88
N LEU A 83 -8.90 -1.72 8.61
CA LEU A 83 -8.44 -1.13 7.34
C LEU A 83 -6.98 -1.44 7.01
N THR A 84 -6.15 -1.82 7.99
CA THR A 84 -4.81 -2.40 7.76
C THR A 84 -4.86 -3.58 6.77
N ALA A 85 -5.93 -4.39 6.79
CA ALA A 85 -6.11 -5.53 5.88
C ALA A 85 -6.92 -5.18 4.61
N SER A 86 -7.01 -3.89 4.22
CA SER A 86 -7.87 -3.43 3.10
C SER A 86 -7.71 -4.25 1.81
N THR A 87 -6.51 -4.73 1.48
CA THR A 87 -6.30 -5.59 0.29
C THR A 87 -7.09 -6.90 0.35
N LEU A 88 -7.27 -7.52 1.53
CA LEU A 88 -8.13 -8.71 1.70
C LEU A 88 -9.62 -8.35 1.62
N ILE A 89 -10.01 -7.18 2.11
CA ILE A 89 -11.38 -6.65 2.00
C ILE A 89 -11.75 -6.47 0.53
N ALA A 90 -10.88 -5.79 -0.23
CA ALA A 90 -11.03 -5.55 -1.65
C ALA A 90 -10.99 -6.85 -2.47
N GLN A 91 -10.09 -7.78 -2.13
CA GLN A 91 -10.04 -9.11 -2.74
C GLN A 91 -11.37 -9.85 -2.54
N GLY A 92 -11.88 -9.94 -1.31
CA GLY A 92 -13.12 -10.65 -0.99
C GLY A 92 -14.35 -10.08 -1.68
N LEU A 93 -14.46 -8.75 -1.76
CA LEU A 93 -15.56 -8.08 -2.46
C LEU A 93 -15.43 -8.16 -3.99
N SER A 94 -14.21 -8.26 -4.54
CA SER A 94 -14.01 -8.45 -5.98
C SER A 94 -14.60 -9.77 -6.49
N LEU A 95 -14.63 -10.81 -5.66
CA LEU A 95 -15.24 -12.12 -5.95
C LEU A 95 -16.74 -12.00 -6.27
N LEU A 96 -17.41 -10.98 -5.73
CA LEU A 96 -18.85 -10.78 -5.86
C LEU A 96 -19.23 -9.99 -7.12
N LYS A 97 -18.28 -9.47 -7.90
CA LYS A 97 -18.55 -8.61 -9.07
C LYS A 97 -19.28 -9.32 -10.22
N THR A 98 -19.31 -10.65 -10.27
CA THR A 98 -19.69 -11.40 -11.48
C THR A 98 -20.36 -12.74 -11.16
N PRO A 99 -21.71 -12.80 -11.03
CA PRO A 99 -22.67 -11.69 -11.07
C PRO A 99 -22.83 -10.97 -9.71
N PRO A 100 -23.09 -9.64 -9.71
CA PRO A 100 -23.33 -8.89 -8.48
C PRO A 100 -24.59 -9.38 -7.74
N PRO A 101 -24.52 -9.63 -6.41
CA PRO A 101 -25.69 -10.00 -5.63
C PRO A 101 -26.66 -8.81 -5.53
N LYS A 102 -27.97 -9.09 -5.45
CA LYS A 102 -28.97 -8.02 -5.30
C LYS A 102 -28.85 -7.36 -3.91
N THR A 103 -28.62 -8.19 -2.90
CA THR A 103 -28.58 -7.80 -1.50
C THR A 103 -27.47 -8.58 -0.80
N ILE A 104 -26.66 -7.90 0.01
CA ILE A 104 -25.73 -8.53 0.97
C ILE A 104 -26.37 -8.48 2.35
N VAL A 105 -26.38 -9.59 3.08
CA VAL A 105 -26.56 -9.54 4.54
C VAL A 105 -25.18 -9.42 5.16
N LEU A 106 -24.95 -8.34 5.90
CA LEU A 106 -23.66 -8.01 6.49
C LEU A 106 -23.72 -8.31 7.99
N LEU A 107 -22.94 -9.30 8.44
CA LEU A 107 -22.81 -9.70 9.83
C LEU A 107 -21.52 -9.12 10.41
N SER A 108 -21.62 -8.49 11.57
CA SER A 108 -20.49 -7.92 12.32
C SER A 108 -20.58 -8.34 13.80
N PRO A 109 -19.47 -8.40 14.54
CA PRO A 109 -19.52 -8.21 16.00
C PRO A 109 -20.22 -6.88 16.35
N ASN A 110 -20.75 -6.82 17.57
CA ASN A 110 -21.16 -5.59 18.26
C ASN A 110 -20.06 -5.26 19.28
N HIS A 111 -19.03 -4.54 18.85
CA HIS A 111 -17.81 -4.27 19.63
C HIS A 111 -18.06 -3.51 20.92
N ALA A 112 -19.05 -2.61 20.91
CA ALA A 112 -19.45 -1.86 22.10
C ALA A 112 -20.38 -2.68 23.03
N ASN A 113 -20.85 -3.85 22.59
CA ASN A 113 -21.90 -4.68 23.19
C ASN A 113 -23.21 -3.90 23.51
N THR A 114 -23.48 -2.82 22.79
CA THR A 114 -24.58 -1.86 23.05
C THR A 114 -25.88 -2.24 22.38
N GLY A 115 -26.94 -1.47 22.65
CA GLY A 115 -28.25 -1.60 22.01
C GLY A 115 -29.20 -2.59 22.70
N GLN A 116 -30.49 -2.41 22.40
CA GLN A 116 -31.64 -2.96 23.16
C GLN A 116 -31.85 -4.48 23.08
N CYS A 117 -31.15 -5.20 22.19
CA CYS A 117 -31.26 -6.65 22.04
C CYS A 117 -29.91 -7.26 21.58
N ALA A 118 -29.82 -8.58 21.49
CA ALA A 118 -28.56 -9.28 21.20
C ALA A 118 -28.16 -9.31 19.70
N ILE A 119 -29.06 -8.94 18.78
CA ILE A 119 -28.76 -8.74 17.35
C ILE A 119 -29.43 -7.44 16.90
N VAL A 120 -28.65 -6.37 16.71
CA VAL A 120 -29.17 -5.04 16.36
C VAL A 120 -29.01 -4.74 14.87
N SER A 121 -29.94 -3.97 14.32
CA SER A 121 -29.94 -3.48 12.94
C SER A 121 -30.50 -2.06 12.86
N SER A 122 -30.57 -1.49 11.66
CA SER A 122 -31.15 -0.16 11.41
C SER A 122 -31.78 -0.08 10.02
N LYS A 123 -32.77 0.81 9.87
CA LYS A 123 -33.40 1.14 8.57
C LYS A 123 -32.70 2.27 7.82
N ASN A 124 -31.72 2.93 8.44
CA ASN A 124 -30.98 4.03 7.84
C ASN A 124 -30.02 3.53 6.77
N ASN A 125 -29.91 4.29 5.68
CA ASN A 125 -28.92 4.06 4.65
C ASN A 125 -27.52 4.48 5.14
N TRP A 126 -26.48 4.26 4.33
CA TRP A 126 -25.10 4.60 4.68
C TRP A 126 -24.48 5.46 3.60
N ASP A 127 -23.99 6.64 3.96
CA ASP A 127 -23.26 7.53 3.06
C ASP A 127 -21.77 7.17 3.03
N THR A 128 -21.21 7.18 1.82
CA THR A 128 -19.80 6.86 1.56
C THR A 128 -19.21 7.88 0.57
N PRO A 129 -17.87 7.99 0.45
CA PRO A 129 -17.23 8.80 -0.58
C PRO A 129 -17.65 8.46 -2.03
N PHE A 130 -18.21 7.27 -2.24
CA PHE A 130 -18.71 6.78 -3.55
C PHE A 130 -20.24 6.86 -3.66
N GLY A 131 -20.88 7.65 -2.79
CA GLY A 131 -22.32 7.81 -2.69
C GLY A 131 -22.99 6.77 -1.79
N GLN A 132 -24.31 6.84 -1.69
CA GLN A 132 -25.09 6.10 -0.70
C GLN A 132 -25.24 4.60 -1.02
N VAL A 133 -25.14 3.75 0.02
CA VAL A 133 -25.56 2.34 0.02
C VAL A 133 -26.92 2.24 0.72
N LEU A 134 -27.87 1.57 0.07
CA LEU A 134 -29.26 1.48 0.53
C LEU A 134 -29.50 0.21 1.36
N VAL A 135 -30.28 0.33 2.43
CA VAL A 135 -30.75 -0.85 3.18
C VAL A 135 -31.90 -1.55 2.42
N ASP A 136 -31.89 -2.88 2.35
CA ASP A 136 -33.01 -3.65 1.83
C ASP A 136 -34.11 -3.81 2.88
N GLN A 137 -34.88 -2.73 3.06
CA GLN A 137 -35.91 -2.65 4.11
C GLN A 137 -36.96 -3.76 4.03
N TYR A 138 -37.21 -4.36 2.86
CA TYR A 138 -38.06 -5.54 2.75
C TYR A 138 -37.45 -6.73 3.49
N LEU A 139 -36.22 -7.11 3.14
CA LEU A 139 -35.51 -8.21 3.80
C LEU A 139 -35.28 -7.93 5.30
N LEU A 140 -35.05 -6.68 5.68
CA LEU A 140 -34.93 -6.30 7.10
C LEU A 140 -36.25 -6.46 7.87
N ASN A 141 -37.40 -6.07 7.31
CA ASN A 141 -38.71 -6.34 7.93
C ASN A 141 -38.94 -7.86 8.04
N ASP A 142 -38.59 -8.62 7.00
CA ASP A 142 -38.60 -10.09 6.96
C ASP A 142 -37.77 -10.76 8.08
N PHE A 143 -36.77 -10.06 8.63
CA PHE A 143 -36.02 -10.46 9.82
C PHE A 143 -36.66 -9.94 11.12
N LEU A 144 -37.17 -8.71 11.17
CA LEU A 144 -37.91 -8.19 12.33
C LEU A 144 -39.11 -9.06 12.71
N ASP A 145 -39.85 -9.58 11.72
CA ASP A 145 -41.01 -10.45 11.94
C ASP A 145 -40.65 -11.78 12.61
N THR A 146 -39.40 -12.24 12.50
CA THR A 146 -38.90 -13.42 13.25
C THR A 146 -38.70 -13.15 14.74
N LYS A 147 -38.70 -11.86 15.14
CA LYS A 147 -38.36 -11.37 16.49
C LYS A 147 -36.97 -11.76 16.99
N THR A 148 -36.06 -12.15 16.09
CA THR A 148 -34.67 -12.48 16.43
C THR A 148 -33.74 -11.26 16.48
N ILE A 149 -34.18 -10.13 15.92
CA ILE A 149 -33.41 -8.88 15.84
C ILE A 149 -34.29 -7.67 16.24
N CYS A 150 -33.66 -6.56 16.63
CA CYS A 150 -34.34 -5.27 16.86
C CYS A 150 -33.65 -4.12 16.11
N LEU A 151 -34.32 -2.96 16.05
CA LEU A 151 -33.72 -1.74 15.50
C LEU A 151 -33.09 -0.91 16.62
N ASP A 152 -31.82 -0.55 16.47
CA ASP A 152 -31.11 0.34 17.39
C ASP A 152 -30.08 1.19 16.62
N ASP A 153 -30.54 2.34 16.12
CA ASP A 153 -29.72 3.24 15.30
C ASP A 153 -28.46 3.72 16.04
N SER A 154 -28.54 3.90 17.36
CA SER A 154 -27.42 4.37 18.18
C SER A 154 -26.31 3.32 18.30
N ALA A 155 -26.66 2.04 18.41
CA ALA A 155 -25.69 0.94 18.42
C ALA A 155 -25.07 0.71 17.04
N VAL A 156 -25.87 0.80 15.96
CA VAL A 156 -25.39 0.59 14.58
C VAL A 156 -24.52 1.74 14.07
N ALA A 157 -24.83 3.00 14.43
CA ALA A 157 -24.10 4.18 13.96
C ALA A 157 -22.61 4.22 14.35
N ILE A 158 -22.22 3.51 15.42
CA ILE A 158 -20.84 3.46 15.93
C ILE A 158 -20.11 2.16 15.58
N GLU A 159 -20.78 1.21 14.92
CA GLU A 159 -20.20 -0.12 14.69
C GLU A 159 -19.27 -0.11 13.48
N HIS A 160 -17.97 0.07 13.75
CA HIS A 160 -16.91 0.15 12.75
C HIS A 160 -16.75 -1.13 11.91
N GLY A 161 -17.08 -2.32 12.45
CA GLY A 161 -17.07 -3.57 11.69
C GLY A 161 -18.12 -3.60 10.57
N LEU A 162 -19.24 -2.88 10.74
CA LEU A 162 -20.17 -2.59 9.65
C LEU A 162 -19.60 -1.47 8.76
N ALA A 163 -19.29 -0.32 9.37
CA ALA A 163 -18.99 0.92 8.65
C ALA A 163 -17.79 0.82 7.70
N GLY A 164 -16.72 0.12 8.08
CA GLY A 164 -15.49 0.02 7.28
C GLY A 164 -15.65 -0.75 5.96
N LEU A 165 -16.67 -1.60 5.86
CA LEU A 165 -16.91 -2.43 4.68
C LEU A 165 -17.85 -1.77 3.66
N VAL A 166 -18.73 -0.88 4.10
CA VAL A 166 -19.74 -0.26 3.24
C VAL A 166 -19.15 0.57 2.08
N PRO A 167 -18.04 1.33 2.24
CA PRO A 167 -17.37 2.00 1.12
C PRO A 167 -16.84 1.02 0.05
N PHE A 168 -16.28 -0.13 0.45
CA PHE A 168 -15.82 -1.14 -0.51
C PHE A 168 -17.00 -1.82 -1.21
N ILE A 169 -18.10 -2.11 -0.48
CA ILE A 169 -19.35 -2.60 -1.06
C ILE A 169 -19.87 -1.61 -2.10
N LYS A 170 -19.87 -0.29 -1.79
CA LYS A 170 -20.33 0.74 -2.74
C LYS A 170 -19.48 0.78 -4.01
N TYR A 171 -18.15 0.70 -3.87
CA TYR A 171 -17.23 0.77 -4.99
C TYR A 171 -17.34 -0.45 -5.92
N TYR A 172 -17.33 -1.65 -5.36
CA TYR A 172 -17.39 -2.88 -6.17
C TYR A 172 -18.78 -3.24 -6.67
N LEU A 173 -19.81 -2.90 -5.89
CA LEU A 173 -21.18 -3.36 -6.08
C LEU A 173 -22.17 -2.18 -5.99
N PRO A 174 -22.05 -1.15 -6.85
CA PRO A 174 -22.70 0.16 -6.65
C PRO A 174 -24.23 0.18 -6.59
N ASN A 175 -24.88 -0.90 -7.05
CA ASN A 175 -26.32 -1.11 -7.07
C ASN A 175 -26.83 -2.15 -6.04
N THR A 176 -25.92 -2.78 -5.29
CA THR A 176 -26.26 -3.81 -4.30
C THR A 176 -26.73 -3.15 -3.00
N LYS A 177 -27.82 -3.68 -2.43
CA LYS A 177 -28.31 -3.26 -1.11
C LYS A 177 -27.63 -4.04 0.01
N ILE A 178 -27.69 -3.51 1.23
CA ILE A 178 -27.25 -4.25 2.43
C ILE A 178 -28.40 -4.50 3.42
N VAL A 179 -28.24 -5.50 4.29
CA VAL A 179 -28.97 -5.62 5.56
C VAL A 179 -27.93 -5.83 6.65
N PRO A 180 -27.61 -4.79 7.45
CA PRO A 180 -26.55 -4.86 8.45
C PRO A 180 -27.06 -5.44 9.77
N PHE A 181 -26.27 -6.31 10.40
CA PHE A 181 -26.52 -6.86 11.73
C PHE A 181 -25.24 -6.82 12.58
N ALA A 182 -25.31 -6.20 13.76
CA ALA A 182 -24.26 -6.31 14.77
C ALA A 182 -24.70 -7.29 15.86
N LEU A 183 -23.96 -8.39 16.02
CA LEU A 183 -24.26 -9.50 16.92
C LEU A 183 -23.44 -9.37 18.22
N LYS A 184 -24.10 -9.48 19.36
CA LYS A 184 -23.44 -9.52 20.67
C LYS A 184 -22.70 -10.84 20.87
N ASN A 185 -21.58 -10.81 21.60
CA ASN A 185 -20.73 -11.99 21.79
C ASN A 185 -21.30 -12.99 22.81
N ASP A 186 -22.20 -12.55 23.68
CA ASP A 186 -22.97 -13.35 24.65
C ASP A 186 -24.35 -13.79 24.12
N LEU A 187 -24.52 -13.86 22.80
CA LEU A 187 -25.77 -14.23 22.12
C LEU A 187 -26.24 -15.64 22.49
N ASP A 188 -27.49 -15.74 22.96
CA ASP A 188 -28.15 -17.02 23.30
C ASP A 188 -28.12 -18.01 22.10
N PRO A 189 -27.74 -19.30 22.32
CA PRO A 189 -27.65 -20.28 21.24
C PRO A 189 -28.97 -20.60 20.52
N ILE A 190 -30.13 -20.45 21.17
CA ILE A 190 -31.44 -20.68 20.54
C ILE A 190 -31.78 -19.48 19.64
N LEU A 191 -31.55 -18.27 20.12
CA LEU A 191 -31.70 -17.02 19.36
C LEU A 191 -30.78 -17.00 18.12
N LEU A 192 -29.50 -17.33 18.29
CA LEU A 192 -28.55 -17.52 17.20
C LEU A 192 -29.04 -18.57 16.20
N ASN A 193 -29.58 -19.70 16.68
CA ASN A 193 -30.07 -20.75 15.80
C ASN A 193 -31.28 -20.31 14.96
N ASN A 194 -32.25 -19.61 15.57
CA ASN A 194 -33.43 -19.10 14.90
C ASN A 194 -33.07 -18.03 13.85
N PHE A 195 -32.16 -17.11 14.19
CA PHE A 195 -31.61 -16.12 13.26
C PHE A 195 -30.89 -16.81 12.07
N THR A 196 -30.10 -17.85 12.36
CA THR A 196 -29.37 -18.60 11.34
C THR A 196 -30.31 -19.40 10.42
N GLN A 197 -31.42 -19.95 10.93
CA GLN A 197 -32.42 -20.59 10.08
C GLN A 197 -33.04 -19.62 9.07
N LYS A 198 -33.25 -18.35 9.45
CA LYS A 198 -33.65 -17.30 8.49
C LYS A 198 -32.56 -17.05 7.44
N LEU A 199 -31.28 -16.93 7.82
CA LEU A 199 -30.16 -16.77 6.87
C LEU A 199 -30.05 -17.93 5.87
N VAL A 200 -30.19 -19.17 6.33
CA VAL A 200 -30.22 -20.38 5.51
C VAL A 200 -31.35 -20.33 4.48
N SER A 201 -32.53 -19.86 4.87
CA SER A 201 -33.72 -19.77 3.98
C SER A 201 -33.64 -18.72 2.87
N LEU A 202 -32.62 -17.84 2.87
CA LEU A 202 -32.52 -16.75 1.90
C LEU A 202 -32.12 -17.24 0.50
N SER A 203 -32.51 -16.48 -0.52
CA SER A 203 -32.21 -16.82 -1.92
C SER A 203 -30.71 -16.82 -2.23
N THR A 204 -30.29 -17.60 -3.22
CA THR A 204 -28.92 -17.59 -3.77
C THR A 204 -28.53 -16.28 -4.47
N LYS A 205 -29.46 -15.34 -4.66
CA LYS A 205 -29.19 -13.96 -5.11
C LYS A 205 -28.83 -13.02 -3.96
N THR A 206 -28.83 -13.54 -2.74
CA THR A 206 -28.39 -12.88 -1.50
C THR A 206 -27.07 -13.52 -1.06
N VAL A 207 -26.05 -12.69 -0.83
CA VAL A 207 -24.75 -13.11 -0.29
C VAL A 207 -24.67 -12.76 1.19
N ILE A 208 -24.06 -13.63 1.99
CA ILE A 208 -23.86 -13.40 3.42
C ILE A 208 -22.38 -13.06 3.64
N LEU A 209 -22.13 -11.86 4.15
CA LEU A 209 -20.79 -11.30 4.34
C LEU A 209 -20.48 -11.21 5.83
N GLY A 210 -19.49 -11.97 6.29
CA GLY A 210 -18.97 -11.91 7.65
C GLY A 210 -17.84 -10.89 7.73
N SER A 211 -18.02 -9.89 8.58
CA SER A 211 -17.01 -8.94 9.03
C SER A 211 -16.38 -9.49 10.30
N ILE A 212 -15.19 -10.11 10.20
CA ILE A 212 -14.57 -10.86 11.29
C ILE A 212 -13.05 -10.74 11.21
N ASP A 213 -12.44 -10.07 12.18
CA ASP A 213 -11.01 -10.14 12.48
C ASP A 213 -10.73 -11.28 13.48
N PHE A 214 -9.58 -11.93 13.31
CA PHE A 214 -9.23 -13.16 14.03
C PHE A 214 -8.37 -12.82 15.27
N SER A 215 -7.41 -13.66 15.65
CA SER A 215 -6.63 -13.47 16.89
C SER A 215 -5.93 -12.10 16.91
N HIS A 216 -6.23 -11.27 17.90
CA HIS A 216 -5.75 -9.89 17.96
C HIS A 216 -5.17 -9.50 19.32
N GLY A 217 -4.19 -8.59 19.29
CA GLY A 217 -3.51 -8.12 20.49
C GLY A 217 -2.53 -9.13 21.08
N LEU A 218 -2.10 -10.14 20.33
CA LEU A 218 -1.18 -11.21 20.76
C LEU A 218 0.13 -11.18 19.96
N SER A 219 1.23 -11.74 20.51
CA SER A 219 2.46 -11.88 19.70
C SER A 219 2.22 -12.81 18.51
N LYS A 220 2.98 -12.65 17.42
CA LYS A 220 2.80 -13.45 16.19
C LYS A 220 2.84 -14.96 16.44
N SER A 221 3.70 -15.43 17.35
CA SER A 221 3.77 -16.86 17.72
C SER A 221 2.56 -17.35 18.53
N GLU A 222 1.84 -16.47 19.23
CA GLU A 222 0.61 -16.81 19.95
C GLU A 222 -0.59 -16.76 19.00
N SER A 223 -0.68 -15.70 18.20
CA SER A 223 -1.68 -15.54 17.12
C SER A 223 -1.71 -16.78 16.21
N THR A 224 -0.58 -17.22 15.65
CA THR A 224 -0.52 -18.44 14.82
C THR A 224 -1.01 -19.71 15.55
N LYS A 225 -0.80 -19.82 16.88
CA LYS A 225 -1.30 -20.97 17.67
C LYS A 225 -2.81 -20.89 17.91
N LYS A 226 -3.35 -19.69 18.15
CA LYS A 226 -4.78 -19.44 18.32
C LYS A 226 -5.52 -19.67 17.01
N ASP A 227 -4.99 -19.13 15.92
CA ASP A 227 -5.51 -19.31 14.56
C ASP A 227 -5.57 -20.79 14.17
N ALA A 228 -4.53 -21.58 14.43
CA ALA A 228 -4.54 -23.01 14.14
C ALA A 228 -5.62 -23.79 14.93
N VAL A 229 -6.07 -23.28 16.09
CA VAL A 229 -7.25 -23.80 16.79
C VAL A 229 -8.53 -23.35 16.08
N THR A 230 -8.69 -22.06 15.78
CA THR A 230 -9.87 -21.52 15.08
C THR A 230 -10.07 -22.18 13.71
N GLU A 231 -9.01 -22.34 12.93
CA GLU A 231 -8.98 -23.01 11.63
C GLU A 231 -9.42 -24.48 11.75
N LYS A 232 -8.82 -25.23 12.69
CA LYS A 232 -9.21 -26.62 12.95
C LYS A 232 -10.70 -26.73 13.30
N LEU A 233 -11.22 -25.81 14.12
CA LEU A 233 -12.62 -25.81 14.55
C LEU A 233 -13.59 -25.40 13.42
N LEU A 234 -13.22 -24.43 12.57
CA LEU A 234 -14.05 -24.02 11.42
C LEU A 234 -14.06 -25.09 10.30
N LEU A 235 -12.91 -25.71 10.00
CA LEU A 235 -12.82 -26.79 9.00
C LEU A 235 -13.52 -28.09 9.45
N THR A 236 -13.79 -28.24 10.75
CA THR A 236 -14.52 -29.38 11.33
C THR A 236 -15.95 -29.04 11.78
N PHE A 237 -16.44 -27.82 11.52
CA PHE A 237 -17.79 -27.36 11.88
C PHE A 237 -18.12 -27.52 13.37
N ASN A 238 -17.13 -27.38 14.25
CA ASN A 238 -17.28 -27.64 15.68
C ASN A 238 -17.90 -26.43 16.41
N TYR A 239 -19.19 -26.17 16.15
CA TYR A 239 -19.93 -25.03 16.70
C TYR A 239 -19.85 -24.88 18.23
N PRO A 240 -19.96 -25.96 19.05
CA PRO A 240 -19.91 -25.84 20.51
C PRO A 240 -18.58 -25.36 21.07
N GLU A 241 -17.45 -25.64 20.40
CA GLU A 241 -16.15 -25.11 20.81
C GLU A 241 -15.88 -23.73 20.20
N LEU A 242 -16.32 -23.47 18.97
CA LEU A 242 -16.26 -22.12 18.36
C LEU A 242 -16.94 -21.08 19.25
N LEU A 243 -18.15 -21.36 19.75
CA LEU A 243 -18.90 -20.44 20.63
C LEU A 243 -18.27 -20.22 22.02
N LYS A 244 -17.16 -20.89 22.36
CA LYS A 244 -16.39 -20.65 23.60
C LYS A 244 -15.14 -19.81 23.37
N LEU A 245 -14.79 -19.53 22.11
CA LEU A 245 -13.59 -18.76 21.78
C LEU A 245 -13.76 -17.29 22.20
N SER A 246 -12.73 -16.75 22.84
CA SER A 246 -12.62 -15.33 23.17
C SER A 246 -12.06 -14.53 21.99
N SER A 247 -12.03 -13.20 22.13
CA SER A 247 -11.37 -12.26 21.22
C SER A 247 -9.89 -12.56 20.94
N GLU A 248 -9.22 -13.31 21.82
CA GLU A 248 -7.87 -13.86 21.57
C GLU A 248 -7.79 -14.81 20.34
N TYR A 249 -8.93 -15.26 19.81
CA TYR A 249 -9.03 -16.20 18.69
C TYR A 249 -9.78 -15.60 17.49
N LEU A 250 -10.86 -14.85 17.74
CA LEU A 250 -11.63 -14.05 16.79
C LEU A 250 -12.65 -13.16 17.51
N ASP A 251 -13.01 -12.02 16.91
CA ASP A 251 -13.93 -11.04 17.49
C ASP A 251 -15.39 -11.53 17.59
N SER A 252 -15.86 -12.33 16.63
CA SER A 252 -17.28 -12.67 16.44
C SER A 252 -17.49 -14.17 16.17
N PRO A 253 -17.31 -15.04 17.17
CA PRO A 253 -17.58 -16.48 17.02
C PRO A 253 -19.02 -16.78 16.59
N VAL A 254 -19.96 -15.95 17.02
CA VAL A 254 -21.39 -16.04 16.68
C VAL A 254 -21.64 -15.83 15.18
N SER A 255 -20.96 -14.87 14.56
CA SER A 255 -21.05 -14.60 13.12
C SER A 255 -20.40 -15.70 12.29
N LEU A 256 -19.24 -16.21 12.72
CA LEU A 256 -18.59 -17.35 12.05
C LEU A 256 -19.46 -18.61 12.12
N VAL A 257 -20.07 -18.91 13.27
CA VAL A 257 -20.97 -20.07 13.43
C VAL A 257 -22.24 -19.93 12.60
N ALA A 258 -22.80 -18.73 12.47
CA ALA A 258 -23.93 -18.49 11.56
C ALA A 258 -23.55 -18.79 10.09
N ILE A 259 -22.36 -18.37 9.65
CA ILE A 259 -21.87 -18.59 8.28
C ILE A 259 -21.54 -20.08 8.03
N LEU A 260 -20.89 -20.76 8.98
CA LEU A 260 -20.59 -22.20 8.85
C LEU A 260 -21.86 -23.05 8.79
N LYS A 261 -22.91 -22.73 9.56
CA LYS A 261 -24.21 -23.41 9.48
C LYS A 261 -24.88 -23.28 8.10
N ILE A 262 -24.63 -22.20 7.36
CA ILE A 262 -25.12 -22.04 5.98
C ILE A 262 -24.37 -22.99 5.06
N LEU A 263 -23.04 -23.02 5.15
CA LEU A 263 -22.20 -23.94 4.37
C LEU A 263 -22.56 -25.41 4.61
N ASP A 264 -22.79 -25.80 5.86
CA ASP A 264 -23.25 -27.13 6.27
C ASP A 264 -24.62 -27.48 5.68
N SER A 265 -25.58 -26.53 5.72
CA SER A 265 -26.91 -26.71 5.11
C SER A 265 -26.84 -26.89 3.58
N GLU A 266 -25.87 -26.24 2.92
CA GLU A 266 -25.58 -26.38 1.50
C GLU A 266 -24.62 -27.56 1.20
N LYS A 267 -24.16 -28.27 2.24
CA LYS A 267 -23.20 -29.40 2.19
C LYS A 267 -21.87 -29.05 1.53
N THR A 268 -21.46 -27.79 1.62
CA THR A 268 -20.16 -27.29 1.14
C THR A 268 -19.20 -27.05 2.31
N LYS A 269 -17.90 -26.94 2.03
CA LYS A 269 -16.89 -26.60 3.03
C LYS A 269 -16.45 -25.14 2.89
N PRO A 270 -16.05 -24.47 3.98
CA PRO A 270 -15.33 -23.21 3.89
C PRO A 270 -14.04 -23.40 3.10
N ASN A 271 -13.77 -22.48 2.18
CA ASN A 271 -12.58 -22.43 1.36
C ASN A 271 -11.76 -21.20 1.76
N ILE A 272 -10.64 -21.43 2.46
CA ILE A 272 -9.73 -20.37 2.90
C ILE A 272 -8.92 -19.92 1.68
N LEU A 273 -9.12 -18.68 1.25
CA LEU A 273 -8.46 -18.08 0.09
C LEU A 273 -7.17 -17.34 0.50
N ALA A 274 -7.12 -16.81 1.72
CA ALA A 274 -5.93 -16.22 2.32
C ALA A 274 -6.00 -16.31 3.85
N HIS A 275 -4.83 -16.39 4.47
CA HIS A 275 -4.58 -16.17 5.89
C HIS A 275 -3.35 -15.27 6.00
N SER A 276 -3.45 -14.19 6.75
CA SER A 276 -2.40 -13.18 6.92
C SER A 276 -2.55 -12.50 8.29
N ASP A 277 -1.62 -11.62 8.67
CA ASP A 277 -1.69 -10.86 9.91
C ASP A 277 -1.16 -9.44 9.75
N SER A 278 -1.43 -8.57 10.72
CA SER A 278 -1.11 -7.15 10.65
C SER A 278 0.38 -6.82 10.54
N SER A 279 1.31 -7.75 10.82
CA SER A 279 2.74 -7.51 10.55
C SER A 279 3.11 -7.61 9.06
N VAL A 280 2.24 -8.17 8.22
CA VAL A 280 2.40 -8.20 6.75
C VAL A 280 2.00 -6.86 6.12
N PHE A 281 1.21 -6.04 6.83
CA PHE A 281 0.66 -4.78 6.34
C PHE A 281 1.22 -3.55 7.09
N ASN A 282 1.52 -3.69 8.38
CA ASN A 282 2.19 -2.70 9.23
C ASN A 282 3.55 -3.28 9.66
N ASN A 283 4.65 -2.71 9.17
CA ASN A 283 5.98 -3.29 9.31
C ASN A 283 6.53 -3.15 10.75
N GLN A 284 6.28 -4.15 11.61
CA GLN A 284 6.54 -4.23 13.08
C GLN A 284 5.44 -3.69 14.01
N PRO A 285 4.59 -4.58 14.54
CA PRO A 285 4.02 -4.45 15.87
C PRO A 285 4.44 -5.61 16.79
N MET A 286 4.62 -5.34 18.09
CA MET A 286 4.86 -6.38 19.11
C MET A 286 3.72 -7.42 19.15
N ASN A 287 2.49 -6.93 18.91
CA ASN A 287 1.26 -7.71 18.92
C ASN A 287 0.54 -7.55 17.58
N VAL A 288 0.12 -8.65 16.96
CA VAL A 288 -0.56 -8.65 15.65
C VAL A 288 -2.08 -8.78 15.79
N THR A 289 -2.78 -8.53 14.69
CA THR A 289 -4.16 -8.97 14.43
C THR A 289 -4.16 -9.87 13.21
N SER A 290 -4.77 -11.05 13.33
CA SER A 290 -4.89 -12.04 12.26
C SER A 290 -6.13 -11.82 11.39
N TYR A 291 -6.04 -12.22 10.13
CA TYR A 291 -7.06 -12.01 9.11
C TYR A 291 -7.20 -13.25 8.22
N PHE A 292 -8.42 -13.75 8.05
CA PHE A 292 -8.75 -14.79 7.08
C PHE A 292 -9.68 -14.23 6.01
N LEU A 293 -9.43 -14.60 4.75
CA LEU A 293 -10.39 -14.47 3.66
C LEU A 293 -10.97 -15.86 3.37
N ILE A 294 -12.26 -16.06 3.64
CA ILE A 294 -12.94 -17.36 3.48
C ILE A 294 -14.10 -17.20 2.49
N SER A 295 -14.38 -18.22 1.69
CA SER A 295 -15.51 -18.28 0.74
C SER A 295 -16.22 -19.64 0.79
N GLY A 296 -17.43 -19.73 0.22
CA GLY A 296 -18.08 -21.04 -0.01
C GLY A 296 -19.47 -20.94 -0.64
N GLY A 297 -20.14 -22.09 -0.79
CA GLY A 297 -21.49 -22.18 -1.40
C GLY A 297 -21.56 -21.65 -2.85
N SER A 298 -20.64 -22.07 -3.74
CA SER A 298 -20.65 -21.53 -5.11
C SER A 298 -21.92 -21.90 -5.88
N SER A 299 -22.48 -20.91 -6.58
CA SER A 299 -23.83 -20.94 -7.17
C SER A 299 -23.93 -21.65 -8.54
N SER A 300 -23.19 -22.75 -8.76
CA SER A 300 -23.44 -23.66 -9.89
C SER A 300 -23.15 -25.14 -9.60
N SER A 301 -24.15 -26.00 -9.82
CA SER A 301 -23.94 -27.44 -9.94
C SER A 301 -23.47 -27.81 -11.35
N SER A 302 -22.16 -27.98 -11.54
CA SER A 302 -21.62 -28.69 -12.69
C SER A 302 -20.29 -29.39 -12.35
N THR A 303 -20.27 -30.70 -12.45
CA THR A 303 -19.03 -31.48 -12.33
C THR A 303 -18.22 -31.40 -13.60
N ILE A 304 -17.10 -30.67 -13.58
CA ILE A 304 -16.03 -30.82 -14.58
C ILE A 304 -14.86 -31.55 -13.90
N ARG A 305 -14.53 -32.74 -14.41
CA ARG A 305 -13.32 -33.48 -13.99
C ARG A 305 -12.11 -32.91 -14.72
N HIS A 306 -11.12 -32.40 -13.97
CA HIS A 306 -9.77 -32.26 -14.51
C HIS A 306 -8.99 -33.57 -14.32
N PRO A 307 -8.53 -34.23 -15.40
CA PRO A 307 -7.75 -35.46 -15.29
C PRO A 307 -6.28 -35.16 -14.99
N GLY A 308 -5.90 -35.33 -13.72
CA GLY A 308 -4.53 -35.61 -13.27
C GLY A 308 -3.49 -34.48 -13.39
N LEU A 309 -3.05 -33.96 -12.25
CA LEU A 309 -1.76 -33.25 -12.15
C LEU A 309 -0.85 -33.77 -11.03
N ASP A 310 -0.98 -35.05 -10.67
CA ASP A 310 -0.02 -35.75 -9.81
C ASP A 310 1.31 -35.96 -10.56
N ARG A 311 2.19 -34.94 -10.52
CA ARG A 311 3.62 -35.11 -10.79
C ARG A 311 4.45 -34.30 -9.80
N ALA A 312 5.06 -35.03 -8.86
CA ALA A 312 6.03 -34.49 -7.92
C ALA A 312 7.18 -33.73 -8.61
N VAL A 313 7.61 -32.63 -8.00
CA VAL A 313 8.73 -31.81 -8.48
C VAL A 313 10.05 -32.51 -8.14
N GLY A 314 10.47 -33.43 -9.00
CA GLY A 314 11.85 -33.92 -9.04
C GLY A 314 12.78 -32.86 -9.65
N PRO A 315 14.05 -32.75 -9.19
CA PRO A 315 14.98 -31.72 -9.66
C PRO A 315 15.32 -31.91 -11.15
N ARG A 316 14.92 -30.94 -11.97
CA ARG A 316 15.26 -30.95 -13.40
C ARG A 316 16.70 -30.46 -13.60
N ARG A 317 17.55 -31.35 -14.09
CA ARG A 317 18.90 -31.02 -14.58
C ARG A 317 18.83 -29.90 -15.62
N GLY A 318 19.83 -29.02 -15.60
CA GLY A 318 19.89 -27.85 -16.48
C GLY A 318 19.80 -28.22 -17.97
N ARG A 319 19.05 -27.40 -18.72
CA ARG A 319 19.03 -27.41 -20.18
C ARG A 319 19.96 -26.29 -20.65
N SER A 320 20.98 -26.62 -21.43
CA SER A 320 21.97 -25.64 -21.89
C SER A 320 21.31 -24.52 -22.71
N ILE A 321 21.39 -23.30 -22.19
CA ILE A 321 20.98 -22.07 -22.90
C ILE A 321 21.99 -21.84 -24.05
N PRO A 322 21.56 -21.41 -25.25
CA PRO A 322 22.48 -21.02 -26.32
C PRO A 322 23.34 -19.81 -25.89
N SER A 323 24.61 -20.07 -25.58
CA SER A 323 25.58 -19.04 -25.19
C SER A 323 25.98 -18.19 -26.41
N GLY A 324 25.49 -16.93 -26.47
CA GLY A 324 25.86 -16.00 -27.54
C GLY A 324 25.26 -14.59 -27.39
N ASN A 325 23.93 -14.48 -27.29
CA ASN A 325 23.21 -13.21 -27.45
C ASN A 325 22.55 -12.65 -26.17
N SER A 326 22.95 -13.13 -24.99
CA SER A 326 22.43 -12.62 -23.71
C SER A 326 23.22 -11.44 -23.18
N PHE A 327 22.54 -10.50 -22.53
CA PHE A 327 23.12 -9.36 -21.82
C PHE A 327 22.33 -9.03 -20.54
N THR A 328 22.94 -8.23 -19.66
CA THR A 328 22.42 -7.86 -18.35
C THR A 328 22.24 -6.35 -18.25
N LEU A 329 21.05 -5.91 -17.81
CA LEU A 329 20.82 -4.55 -17.35
C LEU A 329 20.64 -4.55 -15.83
N LEU A 330 21.20 -3.56 -15.14
CA LEU A 330 21.05 -3.40 -13.70
C LEU A 330 20.51 -2.01 -13.37
N PHE A 331 19.54 -1.95 -12.45
CA PHE A 331 18.87 -0.74 -12.02
C PHE A 331 19.03 -0.57 -10.51
N GLY A 332 19.48 0.60 -10.07
CA GLY A 332 19.56 1.00 -8.66
C GLY A 332 18.70 2.22 -8.38
N GLY A 333 18.36 2.40 -7.10
CA GLY A 333 17.49 3.48 -6.62
C GLY A 333 18.10 4.88 -6.58
N ASP A 334 17.51 5.73 -5.74
CA ASP A 334 17.85 7.15 -5.61
C ASP A 334 19.27 7.38 -5.06
N VAL A 335 20.03 8.26 -5.72
CA VAL A 335 21.42 8.60 -5.41
C VAL A 335 21.56 10.11 -5.23
N MET A 336 21.74 10.54 -3.99
CA MET A 336 21.96 11.93 -3.58
C MET A 336 23.37 12.04 -2.99
N LEU A 337 24.31 12.57 -3.77
CA LEU A 337 25.74 12.71 -3.41
C LEU A 337 26.07 14.02 -2.67
N GLY A 338 25.05 14.77 -2.28
CA GLY A 338 25.16 15.96 -1.45
C GLY A 338 25.06 15.67 0.04
N ARG A 339 24.72 16.71 0.81
CA ARG A 339 24.48 16.68 2.27
C ARG A 339 25.47 15.79 3.03
N SER A 340 24.96 14.90 3.90
CA SER A 340 25.79 14.05 4.76
C SER A 340 26.69 13.12 3.95
N VAL A 341 26.24 12.63 2.78
CA VAL A 341 27.07 11.78 1.90
C VAL A 341 28.35 12.53 1.51
N ASN A 342 28.21 13.81 1.13
CA ASN A 342 29.35 14.69 0.86
C ASN A 342 30.20 14.98 2.12
N THR A 343 29.59 15.21 3.28
CA THR A 343 30.38 15.42 4.52
C THR A 343 31.17 14.18 4.93
N ARG A 344 30.67 12.96 4.66
CA ARG A 344 31.43 11.70 4.88
C ARG A 344 32.56 11.56 3.84
N MET A 345 32.29 11.76 2.55
CA MET A 345 33.33 11.73 1.51
C MET A 345 34.48 12.70 1.80
N ILE A 346 34.17 13.95 2.17
CA ILE A 346 35.17 14.97 2.54
C ILE A 346 35.93 14.59 3.83
N LYS A 347 35.23 14.09 4.86
CA LYS A 347 35.81 13.65 6.14
C LYS A 347 36.76 12.46 5.98
N TYR A 348 36.40 11.50 5.13
CA TYR A 348 37.20 10.30 4.85
C TYR A 348 38.26 10.53 3.75
N GLN A 349 38.23 11.70 3.09
CA GLN A 349 39.07 12.06 1.94
C GLN A 349 38.93 11.08 0.77
N ASP A 350 37.71 10.54 0.60
CA ASP A 350 37.39 9.38 -0.23
C ASP A 350 36.04 9.61 -0.93
N PHE A 351 36.10 9.89 -2.23
CA PHE A 351 34.92 10.14 -3.07
C PHE A 351 34.32 8.87 -3.69
N LEU A 352 34.94 7.71 -3.42
CA LEU A 352 34.48 6.38 -3.81
C LEU A 352 33.66 5.72 -2.69
N TRP A 353 33.89 6.16 -1.45
CA TRP A 353 33.30 5.67 -0.20
C TRP A 353 31.81 5.23 -0.26
N PRO A 354 30.86 5.98 -0.88
CA PRO A 354 29.46 5.55 -0.93
C PRO A 354 29.29 4.21 -1.66
N PHE A 355 30.06 3.99 -2.72
CA PHE A 355 29.88 2.87 -3.66
C PHE A 355 30.76 1.65 -3.33
N GLN A 356 31.83 1.79 -2.56
CA GLN A 356 32.83 0.73 -2.29
C GLN A 356 32.28 -0.67 -2.00
N LYS A 357 31.16 -0.77 -1.26
CA LYS A 357 30.54 -2.05 -0.90
C LYS A 357 29.59 -2.63 -1.95
N ILE A 358 29.24 -1.86 -2.98
CA ILE A 358 28.31 -2.25 -4.06
C ILE A 358 28.90 -2.09 -5.48
N SER A 359 30.07 -1.47 -5.67
CA SER A 359 30.69 -1.31 -6.99
C SER A 359 30.83 -2.63 -7.74
N ALA A 360 31.25 -3.71 -7.06
CA ALA A 360 31.38 -5.04 -7.67
C ALA A 360 30.03 -5.70 -8.04
N LEU A 361 28.90 -5.23 -7.50
CA LEU A 361 27.56 -5.63 -7.92
C LEU A 361 27.11 -4.79 -9.12
N LEU A 362 27.24 -3.46 -9.03
CA LEU A 362 26.85 -2.51 -10.06
C LEU A 362 27.59 -2.80 -11.39
N SER A 363 28.92 -2.97 -11.31
CA SER A 363 29.79 -3.32 -12.45
C SER A 363 29.70 -4.79 -12.89
N SER A 364 28.67 -5.55 -12.46
CA SER A 364 28.47 -6.97 -12.86
C SER A 364 27.50 -7.15 -14.04
N ALA A 365 27.02 -6.06 -14.63
CA ALA A 365 26.10 -6.02 -15.75
C ALA A 365 26.78 -5.55 -17.06
N ASP A 366 26.07 -5.65 -18.19
CA ASP A 366 26.53 -5.05 -19.46
C ASP A 366 26.21 -3.53 -19.50
N LEU A 367 25.22 -3.06 -18.72
CA LEU A 367 24.95 -1.66 -18.37
C LEU A 367 24.34 -1.56 -16.96
N SER A 368 24.66 -0.51 -16.19
CA SER A 368 23.96 -0.15 -14.96
C SER A 368 23.43 1.29 -14.92
N ILE A 369 22.27 1.47 -14.27
CA ILE A 369 21.43 2.68 -14.33
C ILE A 369 20.93 3.07 -12.93
N ILE A 370 20.89 4.37 -12.61
CA ILE A 370 20.37 4.94 -11.34
C ILE A 370 19.54 6.22 -11.57
N ASN A 371 18.84 6.72 -10.54
CA ASN A 371 18.38 8.12 -10.49
C ASN A 371 19.40 9.00 -9.74
N LEU A 372 19.96 10.00 -10.43
CA LEU A 372 20.89 10.96 -9.84
C LEU A 372 20.12 12.15 -9.29
N GLU A 373 19.67 12.02 -8.05
CA GLU A 373 18.85 13.00 -7.31
C GLU A 373 19.69 14.12 -6.68
N SER A 374 20.81 14.52 -7.30
CA SER A 374 21.59 15.67 -6.86
C SER A 374 22.42 16.25 -8.01
N PRO A 375 22.28 17.54 -8.36
CA PRO A 375 23.16 18.19 -9.32
C PRO A 375 24.58 18.36 -8.75
N PHE A 376 25.58 18.19 -9.61
CA PHE A 376 26.95 18.58 -9.33
C PHE A 376 27.10 20.10 -9.42
N ARG A 377 27.86 20.71 -8.51
CA ARG A 377 28.29 22.12 -8.63
C ARG A 377 29.64 22.36 -7.95
N SER A 378 30.57 22.99 -8.66
CA SER A 378 31.83 23.45 -8.07
C SER A 378 31.58 24.42 -6.91
N GLY A 379 32.15 24.12 -5.74
CA GLY A 379 32.04 24.96 -4.54
C GLY A 379 30.89 24.63 -3.58
N CYS A 380 30.25 23.45 -3.70
CA CYS A 380 29.28 22.96 -2.71
C CYS A 380 29.82 23.07 -1.28
N ARG A 381 29.08 23.77 -0.41
CA ARG A 381 29.42 23.88 1.01
C ARG A 381 29.01 22.60 1.76
N PRO A 382 29.87 22.03 2.61
CA PRO A 382 29.49 20.92 3.49
C PRO A 382 28.28 21.27 4.37
N THR A 383 27.29 20.38 4.41
CA THR A 383 26.07 20.48 5.22
C THR A 383 25.56 19.06 5.48
N ASP A 384 24.93 18.79 6.63
CA ASP A 384 24.28 17.51 6.91
C ASP A 384 22.73 17.57 6.71
N GLY A 385 22.21 18.67 6.15
CA GLY A 385 20.78 18.89 6.00
C GLY A 385 20.37 19.97 4.99
N GLY A 386 19.05 20.20 4.90
CA GLY A 386 18.41 21.07 3.91
C GLY A 386 17.79 20.28 2.73
N MET A 387 17.02 20.97 1.89
CA MET A 387 16.37 20.42 0.68
C MET A 387 16.94 21.03 -0.62
N VAL A 388 18.09 21.69 -0.55
CA VAL A 388 18.82 22.26 -1.68
C VAL A 388 20.10 21.47 -1.84
N PHE A 389 20.05 20.43 -2.67
CA PHE A 389 21.13 19.46 -2.83
C PHE A 389 22.24 20.00 -3.75
N CYS A 390 23.46 19.55 -3.48
CA CYS A 390 24.69 20.00 -4.12
C CYS A 390 25.73 18.89 -3.96
N ALA A 391 26.04 18.17 -5.04
CA ALA A 391 27.07 17.15 -5.06
C ALA A 391 28.43 17.75 -5.43
N ASP A 392 29.49 17.36 -4.71
CA ASP A 392 30.85 17.76 -5.07
C ASP A 392 31.26 17.08 -6.38
N PRO A 393 31.75 17.81 -7.40
CA PRO A 393 32.15 17.25 -8.69
C PRO A 393 33.09 16.03 -8.62
N ARG A 394 33.90 15.90 -7.56
CA ARG A 394 34.80 14.75 -7.36
C ARG A 394 34.06 13.43 -7.14
N SER A 395 32.83 13.48 -6.62
CA SER A 395 32.01 12.28 -6.38
C SER A 395 31.53 11.56 -7.65
N VAL A 396 31.75 12.13 -8.85
CA VAL A 396 31.58 11.41 -10.12
C VAL A 396 32.55 10.21 -10.23
N GLU A 397 33.73 10.26 -9.60
CA GLU A 397 34.70 9.15 -9.57
C GLU A 397 34.10 7.89 -8.93
N GLY A 398 33.22 8.08 -7.93
CA GLY A 398 32.42 7.00 -7.33
C GLY A 398 31.45 6.35 -8.32
N LEU A 399 30.77 7.14 -9.16
CA LEU A 399 29.86 6.63 -10.19
C LEU A 399 30.62 5.86 -11.29
N VAL A 400 31.74 6.41 -11.77
CA VAL A 400 32.59 5.76 -12.78
C VAL A 400 33.15 4.44 -12.26
N THR A 401 33.66 4.41 -11.02
CA THR A 401 34.28 3.22 -10.43
C THR A 401 33.23 2.17 -10.00
N ALA A 402 31.99 2.59 -9.79
CA ALA A 402 30.85 1.69 -9.64
C ALA A 402 30.39 1.05 -10.95
N GLY A 403 30.81 1.57 -12.12
CA GLY A 403 30.29 1.13 -13.41
C GLY A 403 28.86 1.63 -13.68
N ILE A 404 28.55 2.87 -13.30
CA ILE A 404 27.29 3.53 -13.69
C ILE A 404 27.42 4.06 -15.12
N ASP A 405 26.63 3.50 -16.04
CA ASP A 405 26.64 3.87 -17.46
C ASP A 405 25.59 4.93 -17.80
N VAL A 406 24.44 4.93 -17.10
CA VAL A 406 23.33 5.86 -17.35
C VAL A 406 22.77 6.42 -16.05
N VAL A 407 22.43 7.71 -16.04
CA VAL A 407 21.68 8.35 -14.93
C VAL A 407 20.37 8.97 -15.42
N ASN A 408 19.27 8.80 -14.68
CA ASN A 408 18.12 9.69 -14.81
C ASN A 408 18.43 11.01 -14.07
N ILE A 409 18.21 12.13 -14.76
CA ILE A 409 18.27 13.48 -14.18
C ILE A 409 16.91 14.19 -14.19
N ALA A 410 15.84 13.54 -14.68
CA ALA A 410 14.49 14.05 -14.48
C ALA A 410 14.03 13.73 -13.06
N ASN A 411 14.31 14.66 -12.13
CA ASN A 411 13.84 14.66 -10.75
C ASN A 411 13.66 16.10 -10.24
N ASN A 412 12.95 16.25 -9.11
CA ASN A 412 12.71 17.53 -8.44
C ASN A 412 14.00 18.27 -8.00
N HIS A 413 15.09 17.55 -7.72
CA HIS A 413 16.31 18.13 -7.17
C HIS A 413 17.32 18.63 -8.20
N ILE A 414 17.23 18.23 -9.47
CA ILE A 414 18.21 18.60 -10.53
C ILE A 414 18.41 20.12 -10.70
N PHE A 415 17.38 20.95 -10.44
CA PHE A 415 17.45 22.41 -10.57
C PHE A 415 17.86 23.13 -9.27
N ASN A 416 18.26 22.40 -8.22
CA ASN A 416 18.62 22.99 -6.91
C ASN A 416 19.82 23.95 -6.96
N GLN A 417 20.73 23.78 -7.92
CA GLN A 417 21.86 24.70 -8.16
C GLN A 417 21.62 25.59 -9.40
N GLY A 418 20.35 25.76 -9.79
CA GLY A 418 19.93 26.54 -10.95
C GLY A 418 20.47 26.00 -12.27
N GLN A 419 20.48 26.86 -13.29
CA GLN A 419 20.92 26.50 -14.64
C GLN A 419 22.40 26.09 -14.71
N GLU A 420 23.27 26.77 -13.94
CA GLU A 420 24.69 26.45 -13.86
C GLU A 420 24.93 25.03 -13.31
N GLY A 421 24.09 24.58 -12.38
CA GLY A 421 24.11 23.20 -11.86
C GLY A 421 23.72 22.16 -12.91
N ILE A 422 22.70 22.44 -13.74
CA ILE A 422 22.32 21.56 -14.85
C ILE A 422 23.46 21.47 -15.87
N ASP A 423 24.01 22.61 -16.30
CA ASP A 423 25.08 22.62 -17.32
C ASP A 423 26.41 22.04 -16.79
N GLU A 424 26.78 22.26 -15.53
CA GLU A 424 27.95 21.61 -14.92
C GLU A 424 27.73 20.10 -14.73
N THR A 425 26.52 19.66 -14.32
CA THR A 425 26.15 18.23 -14.23
C THR A 425 26.27 17.54 -15.58
N ILE A 426 25.68 18.13 -16.63
CA ILE A 426 25.73 17.60 -18.00
C ILE A 426 27.18 17.56 -18.52
N ALA A 427 28.01 18.58 -18.22
CA ALA A 427 29.42 18.58 -18.61
C ALA A 427 30.23 17.49 -17.88
N ILE A 428 30.02 17.31 -16.57
CA ILE A 428 30.69 16.28 -15.76
C ILE A 428 30.33 14.87 -16.25
N LEU A 429 29.05 14.58 -16.48
CA LEU A 429 28.59 13.28 -16.96
C LEU A 429 29.17 12.98 -18.36
N ASN A 430 29.07 13.92 -19.30
CA ASN A 430 29.66 13.80 -20.64
C ASN A 430 31.18 13.55 -20.60
N ASN A 431 31.93 14.29 -19.78
CA ASN A 431 33.39 14.16 -19.67
C ASN A 431 33.84 12.82 -19.05
N ASN A 432 32.97 12.16 -18.28
CA ASN A 432 33.22 10.86 -17.67
C ASN A 432 32.58 9.69 -18.45
N ASN A 433 32.01 9.96 -19.64
CA ASN A 433 31.30 9.00 -20.49
C ASN A 433 30.02 8.38 -19.88
N ILE A 434 29.47 8.99 -18.82
CA ILE A 434 28.19 8.58 -18.23
C ILE A 434 27.07 9.23 -19.07
N ALA A 435 26.16 8.41 -19.60
CA ALA A 435 24.98 8.90 -20.31
C ALA A 435 23.94 9.44 -19.33
N PHE A 436 23.04 10.31 -19.80
CA PHE A 436 21.92 10.80 -19.01
C PHE A 436 20.60 10.80 -19.78
N VAL A 437 19.51 10.63 -19.05
CA VAL A 437 18.13 10.70 -19.56
C VAL A 437 17.30 11.65 -18.72
N GLY A 438 16.20 12.15 -19.28
CA GLY A 438 15.31 13.09 -18.59
C GLY A 438 15.49 14.57 -18.93
N ALA A 439 16.41 14.92 -19.83
CA ALA A 439 16.40 16.24 -20.48
C ALA A 439 15.23 16.32 -21.49
N ASP A 440 14.59 17.49 -21.62
CA ASP A 440 13.45 17.67 -22.52
C ASP A 440 13.88 18.01 -23.95
N PRO A 441 13.61 17.13 -24.95
CA PRO A 441 14.03 17.34 -26.33
C PRO A 441 13.28 18.50 -27.03
N ARG A 442 12.23 19.05 -26.42
CA ARG A 442 11.50 20.23 -26.92
C ARG A 442 12.23 21.54 -26.62
N VAL A 443 13.11 21.55 -25.62
CA VAL A 443 13.84 22.75 -25.15
C VAL A 443 15.36 22.61 -25.37
N ARG A 444 15.91 21.41 -25.25
CA ARG A 444 17.26 21.07 -25.75
C ARG A 444 17.16 20.14 -26.98
N PRO A 445 16.95 20.69 -28.19
CA PRO A 445 16.85 19.89 -29.42
C PRO A 445 18.16 19.18 -29.75
N THR A 446 18.09 18.19 -30.64
CA THR A 446 19.14 17.22 -31.00
C THR A 446 20.41 17.78 -31.64
N ASN A 447 20.51 19.11 -31.74
CA ASN A 447 21.65 19.87 -32.23
C ASN A 447 22.31 20.77 -31.17
N ASP A 448 21.88 20.71 -29.90
CA ASP A 448 22.67 21.21 -28.77
C ASP A 448 23.87 20.27 -28.55
N PRO A 449 25.13 20.72 -28.72
CA PRO A 449 26.31 19.86 -28.57
C PRO A 449 26.51 19.33 -27.13
N ARG A 450 25.71 19.79 -26.15
CA ARG A 450 25.69 19.29 -24.77
C ARG A 450 24.74 18.09 -24.58
N VAL A 451 23.78 17.88 -25.48
CA VAL A 451 22.75 16.84 -25.39
C VAL A 451 22.74 16.00 -26.66
N ASP A 452 23.47 14.89 -26.62
CA ASP A 452 23.48 13.91 -27.70
C ASP A 452 22.40 12.83 -27.46
N PRO A 453 21.29 12.81 -28.24
CA PRO A 453 20.22 11.83 -28.09
C PRO A 453 20.65 10.40 -28.47
N GLN A 454 21.81 10.21 -29.10
CA GLN A 454 22.36 8.87 -29.35
C GLN A 454 22.91 8.26 -28.05
N LYS A 455 23.35 9.07 -27.07
CA LYS A 455 23.92 8.56 -25.80
C LYS A 455 22.90 7.88 -24.88
N SER A 456 21.60 8.15 -25.04
CA SER A 456 20.57 7.38 -24.34
C SER A 456 20.28 6.02 -24.99
N THR A 457 20.98 5.67 -26.08
CA THR A 457 20.67 4.53 -26.94
C THR A 457 21.89 3.64 -27.19
N PHE A 458 21.84 2.42 -26.67
CA PHE A 458 22.94 1.46 -26.66
C PHE A 458 22.65 0.28 -27.60
N THR A 459 23.69 -0.42 -28.06
CA THR A 459 23.54 -1.66 -28.84
C THR A 459 24.30 -2.80 -28.16
N LEU A 460 23.57 -3.69 -27.47
CA LEU A 460 24.12 -4.84 -26.76
C LEU A 460 23.78 -6.14 -27.52
N LYS A 461 24.80 -6.91 -27.92
CA LYS A 461 24.67 -8.20 -28.61
C LYS A 461 23.69 -8.16 -29.82
N ASN A 462 23.74 -7.08 -30.61
CA ASN A 462 22.83 -6.77 -31.74
C ASN A 462 21.38 -6.43 -31.35
N THR A 463 21.14 -6.03 -30.09
CA THR A 463 19.85 -5.51 -29.60
C THR A 463 20.01 -4.02 -29.32
N LYS A 464 19.18 -3.16 -29.90
CA LYS A 464 19.20 -1.71 -29.67
C LYS A 464 18.23 -1.34 -28.55
N ILE A 465 18.74 -0.60 -27.56
CA ILE A 465 18.09 -0.32 -26.28
C ILE A 465 18.10 1.19 -26.06
N THR A 466 16.93 1.84 -25.97
CA THR A 466 16.83 3.26 -25.62
C THR A 466 16.28 3.44 -24.21
N PHE A 467 16.97 4.27 -23.43
CA PHE A 467 16.53 4.71 -22.11
C PHE A 467 15.82 6.07 -22.22
N LEU A 468 14.74 6.24 -21.46
CA LEU A 468 14.00 7.50 -21.32
C LEU A 468 13.83 7.82 -19.84
N GLY A 469 13.68 9.10 -19.51
CA GLY A 469 13.53 9.59 -18.13
C GLY A 469 12.42 10.64 -18.05
N PHE A 470 11.62 10.58 -16.99
CA PHE A 470 10.51 11.50 -16.77
C PHE A 470 10.35 11.85 -15.28
N THR A 471 9.89 13.07 -14.99
CA THR A 471 9.51 13.49 -13.62
C THR A 471 8.05 13.90 -13.57
N ASP A 472 7.31 13.33 -12.63
CA ASP A 472 5.94 13.72 -12.30
C ASP A 472 5.90 14.78 -11.19
N ILE A 473 6.99 14.90 -10.42
CA ILE A 473 7.09 15.87 -9.33
C ILE A 473 7.29 17.27 -9.89
N ALA A 474 6.43 18.20 -9.47
CA ALA A 474 6.47 19.60 -9.87
C ALA A 474 7.72 20.33 -9.32
N SER A 475 8.08 21.46 -9.96
CA SER A 475 9.25 22.32 -9.68
C SER A 475 10.55 21.97 -10.43
N VAL A 476 10.46 21.39 -11.62
CA VAL A 476 11.63 21.19 -12.51
C VAL A 476 11.76 22.30 -13.57
N SER A 477 12.98 22.46 -14.11
CA SER A 477 13.25 23.34 -15.25
C SER A 477 12.46 22.93 -16.50
N GLN A 478 12.18 23.86 -17.40
CA GLN A 478 11.60 23.57 -18.72
C GLN A 478 12.51 22.67 -19.57
N GLU A 479 13.80 22.58 -19.23
CA GLU A 479 14.77 21.67 -19.84
C GLU A 479 14.65 20.20 -19.37
N ILE A 480 13.67 19.86 -18.53
CA ILE A 480 13.48 18.53 -17.93
C ILE A 480 12.16 17.90 -18.38
N ALA A 481 12.23 16.64 -18.81
CA ALA A 481 11.11 15.89 -19.36
C ALA A 481 10.05 15.60 -18.28
N THR A 482 8.94 16.33 -18.34
CA THR A 482 7.79 16.12 -17.44
C THR A 482 6.96 14.91 -17.85
N ALA A 483 6.44 14.15 -16.87
CA ALA A 483 5.68 12.92 -17.06
C ALA A 483 4.22 13.16 -17.53
N THR A 484 3.98 14.16 -18.37
CA THR A 484 2.63 14.39 -18.91
C THR A 484 2.26 13.31 -19.92
N PRO A 485 0.98 12.89 -20.01
CA PRO A 485 0.57 11.79 -20.88
C PRO A 485 1.00 11.93 -22.34
N ASP A 486 1.01 13.14 -22.89
CA ASP A 486 1.42 13.38 -24.28
C ASP A 486 2.94 13.35 -24.47
N ASN A 487 3.73 13.74 -23.45
CA ASN A 487 5.19 13.65 -23.49
C ASN A 487 5.66 12.19 -23.41
N ILE A 488 5.04 11.41 -22.51
CA ILE A 488 5.23 9.96 -22.39
C ILE A 488 4.93 9.27 -23.72
N ARG A 489 3.72 9.49 -24.28
CA ARG A 489 3.33 8.94 -25.58
C ARG A 489 4.31 9.31 -26.69
N ALA A 490 4.63 10.60 -26.82
CA ALA A 490 5.46 11.09 -27.92
C ALA A 490 6.89 10.52 -27.87
N GLN A 491 7.54 10.53 -26.71
CA GLN A 491 8.92 10.06 -26.59
C GLN A 491 9.04 8.54 -26.71
N ILE A 492 8.17 7.77 -26.03
CA ILE A 492 8.22 6.30 -26.06
C ILE A 492 7.82 5.78 -27.46
N SER A 493 6.75 6.33 -28.06
CA SER A 493 6.32 5.95 -29.42
C SER A 493 7.30 6.40 -30.51
N ALA A 494 8.19 7.35 -30.22
CA ALA A 494 9.31 7.68 -31.10
C ALA A 494 10.45 6.66 -30.92
N ALA A 495 10.93 6.47 -29.70
CA ALA A 495 12.03 5.56 -29.39
C ALA A 495 11.76 4.12 -29.86
N LYS A 496 10.50 3.63 -29.74
CA LYS A 496 10.11 2.27 -30.10
C LYS A 496 10.07 1.98 -31.61
N LYS A 497 10.13 3.01 -32.47
CA LYS A 497 10.23 2.81 -33.93
C LYS A 497 11.62 2.32 -34.35
N ASP A 498 12.64 2.80 -33.65
CA ASP A 498 14.03 2.61 -34.02
C ASP A 498 14.79 1.68 -33.07
N SER A 499 14.12 1.06 -32.08
CA SER A 499 14.77 0.33 -30.97
C SER A 499 14.03 -0.96 -30.60
N ASP A 500 14.77 -2.05 -30.38
CA ASP A 500 14.22 -3.34 -29.97
C ASP A 500 13.62 -3.30 -28.57
N LEU A 501 14.30 -2.59 -27.65
CA LEU A 501 13.89 -2.35 -26.27
C LEU A 501 13.81 -0.85 -25.96
N VAL A 502 12.77 -0.45 -25.23
CA VAL A 502 12.63 0.89 -24.64
C VAL A 502 12.43 0.75 -23.14
N ILE A 503 13.28 1.42 -22.37
CA ILE A 503 13.27 1.41 -20.91
C ILE A 503 12.81 2.79 -20.42
N ALA A 504 11.67 2.86 -19.74
CA ALA A 504 11.15 4.12 -19.22
C ALA A 504 11.46 4.26 -17.72
N THR A 505 12.25 5.27 -17.35
CA THR A 505 12.55 5.60 -15.95
C THR A 505 11.72 6.81 -15.50
N PHE A 506 11.28 6.79 -14.24
CA PHE A 506 10.38 7.80 -13.67
C PHE A 506 10.83 8.24 -12.27
N HIS A 507 10.53 9.50 -11.93
CA HIS A 507 10.65 10.10 -10.61
C HIS A 507 9.28 10.68 -10.21
N TRP A 508 8.56 10.01 -9.30
CA TRP A 508 7.10 10.17 -9.20
C TRP A 508 6.46 9.72 -7.87
N GLY A 509 5.15 9.96 -7.71
CA GLY A 509 4.40 9.54 -6.52
C GLY A 509 4.57 10.48 -5.34
N ASN A 510 4.50 9.96 -4.12
CA ASN A 510 4.68 10.72 -2.88
C ASN A 510 5.86 10.17 -2.09
N GLU A 511 6.61 11.06 -1.41
CA GLU A 511 7.64 10.66 -0.45
C GLU A 511 7.04 9.77 0.67
N TYR A 512 7.77 8.70 1.02
CA TYR A 512 7.48 7.83 2.18
C TYR A 512 6.11 7.15 2.14
N SER A 513 5.63 6.76 0.96
CA SER A 513 4.40 5.99 0.79
C SER A 513 4.56 4.76 -0.10
N HIS A 514 3.57 3.87 -0.07
CA HIS A 514 3.33 2.87 -1.11
C HIS A 514 2.83 3.52 -2.40
N ARG A 515 2.80 2.77 -3.52
CA ARG A 515 2.48 3.34 -4.84
C ARG A 515 1.06 3.92 -4.92
N SER A 516 0.94 5.02 -5.64
CA SER A 516 -0.33 5.69 -5.94
C SER A 516 -0.95 5.21 -7.26
N LEU A 517 -2.27 5.37 -7.41
CA LEU A 517 -2.99 5.09 -8.66
C LEU A 517 -2.44 5.90 -9.85
N HIS A 518 -2.04 7.15 -9.63
CA HIS A 518 -1.44 8.01 -10.66
C HIS A 518 -0.14 7.43 -11.22
N GLN A 519 0.73 6.86 -10.36
CA GLN A 519 1.92 6.13 -10.84
C GLN A 519 1.53 4.90 -11.69
N VAL A 520 0.46 4.18 -11.33
CA VAL A 520 -0.05 3.05 -12.13
C VAL A 520 -0.54 3.52 -13.50
N GLU A 521 -1.30 4.61 -13.55
CA GLU A 521 -1.80 5.21 -14.80
C GLU A 521 -0.65 5.65 -15.72
N LEU A 522 0.39 6.30 -15.17
CA LEU A 522 1.58 6.69 -15.94
C LEU A 522 2.43 5.48 -16.38
N ALA A 523 2.55 4.44 -15.54
CA ALA A 523 3.31 3.22 -15.86
C ALA A 523 2.64 2.36 -16.93
N HIS A 524 1.31 2.16 -16.83
CA HIS A 524 0.52 1.48 -17.86
C HIS A 524 0.57 2.25 -19.18
N LEU A 525 0.41 3.58 -19.14
CA LEU A 525 0.55 4.43 -20.31
C LEU A 525 1.95 4.33 -20.96
N ALA A 526 3.01 4.19 -20.18
CA ALA A 526 4.35 3.99 -20.71
C ALA A 526 4.48 2.66 -21.46
N VAL A 527 3.95 1.57 -20.91
CA VAL A 527 3.93 0.25 -21.57
C VAL A 527 3.05 0.27 -22.82
N ASP A 528 1.85 0.85 -22.76
CA ASP A 528 0.94 1.01 -23.90
C ASP A 528 1.55 1.86 -25.03
N SER A 529 2.40 2.83 -24.67
CA SER A 529 3.16 3.65 -25.63
C SER A 529 4.38 2.93 -26.22
N GLY A 530 4.72 1.73 -25.74
CA GLY A 530 5.76 0.86 -26.29
C GLY A 530 6.95 0.55 -25.37
N ALA A 531 6.93 0.92 -24.09
CA ALA A 531 7.99 0.57 -23.15
C ALA A 531 8.00 -0.93 -22.82
N ASP A 532 9.20 -1.52 -22.74
CA ASP A 532 9.40 -2.93 -22.40
C ASP A 532 9.73 -3.17 -20.92
N VAL A 533 10.15 -2.12 -20.21
CA VAL A 533 10.42 -2.09 -18.76
C VAL A 533 10.10 -0.68 -18.24
N VAL A 534 9.53 -0.60 -17.04
CA VAL A 534 9.32 0.66 -16.32
C VAL A 534 10.00 0.62 -14.94
N ILE A 535 10.80 1.64 -14.60
CA ILE A 535 11.54 1.74 -13.33
C ILE A 535 11.28 3.10 -12.67
N GLY A 536 10.68 3.09 -11.48
CA GLY A 536 10.36 4.28 -10.69
C GLY A 536 11.33 4.57 -9.55
N HIS A 537 11.32 5.83 -9.11
CA HIS A 537 12.13 6.44 -8.06
C HIS A 537 11.35 7.63 -7.45
N HIS A 538 11.89 8.31 -6.43
CA HIS A 538 11.33 9.41 -5.60
C HIS A 538 10.71 9.03 -4.23
N PRO A 539 9.87 7.99 -4.08
CA PRO A 539 9.22 7.72 -2.79
C PRO A 539 10.17 7.39 -1.62
N HIS A 540 11.48 7.25 -1.88
CA HIS A 540 12.54 6.87 -0.94
C HIS A 540 12.38 5.49 -0.26
N TRP A 541 11.19 4.88 -0.37
CA TRP A 541 10.89 3.50 -0.01
C TRP A 541 10.88 2.62 -1.27
N VAL A 542 11.24 1.35 -1.12
CA VAL A 542 10.96 0.34 -2.15
C VAL A 542 9.43 0.16 -2.25
N GLN A 543 8.87 0.33 -3.45
CA GLN A 543 7.45 0.09 -3.72
C GLN A 543 7.26 -1.23 -4.48
N GLU A 544 6.01 -1.60 -4.74
CA GLU A 544 5.69 -2.90 -5.30
C GLU A 544 6.14 -3.07 -6.75
N VAL A 545 6.11 -4.33 -7.21
CA VAL A 545 6.46 -4.74 -8.57
C VAL A 545 5.23 -5.35 -9.23
N GLU A 546 4.99 -4.98 -10.48
CA GLU A 546 3.87 -5.44 -11.31
C GLU A 546 4.39 -6.04 -12.62
N THR A 547 3.55 -6.81 -13.30
CA THR A 547 3.79 -7.24 -14.68
C THR A 547 2.56 -6.94 -15.52
N TYR A 548 2.64 -5.87 -16.32
CA TYR A 548 1.56 -5.37 -17.16
C TYR A 548 1.84 -5.72 -18.63
N LEU A 549 0.90 -6.38 -19.31
CA LEU A 549 1.06 -6.89 -20.68
C LEU A 549 2.35 -7.74 -20.89
N GLY A 550 2.85 -8.39 -19.83
CA GLY A 550 4.10 -9.16 -19.84
C GLY A 550 5.38 -8.33 -19.70
N LYS A 551 5.27 -7.02 -19.43
CA LYS A 551 6.39 -6.10 -19.16
C LYS A 551 6.50 -5.84 -17.65
N PRO A 552 7.70 -5.89 -17.04
CA PRO A 552 7.86 -5.60 -15.63
C PRO A 552 7.80 -4.10 -15.35
N ILE A 553 7.11 -3.74 -14.27
CA ILE A 553 7.02 -2.38 -13.74
C ILE A 553 7.50 -2.43 -12.28
N TYR A 554 8.51 -1.63 -11.95
CA TYR A 554 9.00 -1.43 -10.59
C TYR A 554 8.62 -0.02 -10.16
N TYR A 555 7.73 0.16 -9.17
CA TYR A 555 7.16 1.49 -8.89
C TYR A 555 8.09 2.42 -8.11
N SER A 556 8.99 1.86 -7.29
CA SER A 556 10.10 2.59 -6.66
C SER A 556 11.18 1.61 -6.27
N LEU A 557 12.44 1.92 -6.58
CA LEU A 557 13.61 1.17 -6.10
C LEU A 557 14.11 1.65 -4.72
N GLY A 558 13.49 2.68 -4.13
CA GLY A 558 13.91 3.28 -2.86
C GLY A 558 15.28 3.95 -2.94
N ASN A 559 15.90 4.19 -1.79
CA ASN A 559 17.21 4.84 -1.71
C ASN A 559 18.37 3.86 -1.98
N LEU A 560 19.29 4.20 -2.89
CA LEU A 560 20.57 3.51 -3.07
C LEU A 560 21.70 4.20 -2.29
N VAL A 561 21.85 5.51 -2.44
CA VAL A 561 22.84 6.33 -1.73
C VAL A 561 22.15 7.59 -1.23
N PHE A 562 21.85 7.65 0.06
CA PHE A 562 21.14 8.76 0.69
C PHE A 562 21.49 8.88 2.18
N ASP A 563 21.19 10.03 2.79
CA ASP A 563 21.40 10.29 4.22
C ASP A 563 20.15 10.17 5.11
N GLN A 564 19.03 9.70 4.56
CA GLN A 564 17.76 9.49 5.28
C GLN A 564 17.86 8.26 6.21
N MET A 565 18.51 8.44 7.36
CA MET A 565 18.75 7.36 8.32
C MET A 565 17.61 7.13 9.35
N TRP A 566 16.42 7.71 9.13
CA TRP A 566 15.40 7.89 10.17
C TRP A 566 14.28 6.83 10.19
N SER A 567 14.12 6.02 9.15
CA SER A 567 13.30 4.79 9.18
C SER A 567 14.09 3.60 8.62
N GLU A 568 13.52 2.40 8.70
CA GLU A 568 14.12 1.21 8.08
C GLU A 568 13.85 1.16 6.57
N GLU A 569 12.69 1.65 6.14
CA GLU A 569 12.27 1.77 4.74
C GLU A 569 13.13 2.78 3.97
N THR A 570 13.35 3.97 4.53
CA THR A 570 14.23 5.01 3.93
C THR A 570 15.72 4.61 3.88
N ARG A 571 16.09 3.59 4.65
CA ARG A 571 17.42 2.97 4.62
C ARG A 571 17.48 1.71 3.76
N THR A 572 16.36 1.27 3.19
CA THR A 572 16.28 0.04 2.38
C THR A 572 16.01 0.40 0.92
N GLY A 573 16.88 -0.07 0.04
CA GLY A 573 16.76 0.08 -1.40
C GLY A 573 16.72 -1.28 -2.09
N LEU A 574 16.45 -1.26 -3.38
CA LEU A 574 16.44 -2.44 -4.23
C LEU A 574 17.35 -2.22 -5.45
N VAL A 575 18.28 -3.14 -5.65
CA VAL A 575 18.97 -3.29 -6.95
C VAL A 575 18.23 -4.37 -7.74
N VAL A 576 17.85 -4.06 -8.97
CA VAL A 576 17.12 -4.96 -9.86
C VAL A 576 18.02 -5.34 -11.02
N LYS A 577 18.21 -6.64 -11.22
CA LYS A 577 19.03 -7.20 -12.30
C LYS A 577 18.13 -7.91 -13.30
N LEU A 578 18.04 -7.37 -14.52
CA LEU A 578 17.24 -7.90 -15.62
C LEU A 578 18.16 -8.50 -16.69
N ASN A 579 18.00 -9.79 -16.94
CA ASN A 579 18.79 -10.51 -17.95
C ASN A 579 17.94 -10.69 -19.21
N PHE A 580 18.49 -10.35 -20.36
CA PHE A 580 17.82 -10.39 -21.66
C PHE A 580 18.54 -11.31 -22.65
N SER A 581 17.82 -11.73 -23.68
CA SER A 581 18.35 -12.40 -24.88
C SER A 581 17.61 -11.88 -26.09
N GLY A 582 18.23 -11.00 -26.87
CA GLY A 582 17.48 -10.11 -27.76
C GLY A 582 16.55 -9.19 -26.95
N SER A 583 15.38 -8.87 -27.50
CA SER A 583 14.31 -8.14 -26.78
C SER A 583 13.50 -8.99 -25.78
N THR A 584 13.90 -10.23 -25.50
CA THR A 584 13.19 -11.13 -24.57
C THR A 584 13.85 -11.13 -23.19
N LEU A 585 13.11 -10.74 -22.16
CA LEU A 585 13.51 -10.89 -20.75
C LEU A 585 13.58 -12.40 -20.40
N ILE A 586 14.74 -12.89 -19.98
CA ILE A 586 14.96 -14.31 -19.64
C ILE A 586 14.99 -14.59 -18.14
N SER A 587 15.36 -13.60 -17.32
CA SER A 587 15.19 -13.65 -15.86
C SER A 587 15.26 -12.26 -15.23
N GLN A 588 14.66 -12.12 -14.05
CA GLN A 588 14.75 -10.94 -13.20
C GLN A 588 15.15 -11.37 -11.78
N GLU A 589 16.00 -10.58 -11.15
CA GLU A 589 16.51 -10.78 -9.79
C GLU A 589 16.40 -9.47 -9.02
N GLN A 590 16.03 -9.56 -7.74
CA GLN A 590 15.85 -8.43 -6.83
C GLN A 590 16.83 -8.60 -5.67
N ILE A 591 17.71 -7.62 -5.48
CA ILE A 591 18.83 -7.65 -4.55
C ILE A 591 18.61 -6.55 -3.52
N PRO A 592 18.21 -6.89 -2.27
CA PRO A 592 18.00 -5.90 -1.23
C PRO A 592 19.31 -5.21 -0.82
N ILE A 593 19.27 -3.89 -0.75
CA ILE A 593 20.35 -3.02 -0.30
C ILE A 593 19.94 -2.33 0.99
N LYS A 594 20.88 -2.14 1.93
CA LYS A 594 20.66 -1.34 3.13
C LYS A 594 21.76 -0.31 3.34
N ILE A 595 21.36 0.90 3.71
CA ILE A 595 22.24 2.06 3.92
C ILE A 595 22.72 2.15 5.37
N PHE A 596 24.03 2.39 5.49
CA PHE A 596 24.77 2.62 6.74
C PHE A 596 25.54 3.95 6.69
N ASP A 597 25.95 4.46 7.86
CA ASP A 597 26.75 5.69 8.06
C ASP A 597 26.34 6.93 7.21
N TYR A 598 25.02 7.12 6.99
CA TYR A 598 24.47 8.26 6.24
C TYR A 598 24.95 8.38 4.77
N GLY A 599 25.24 7.25 4.12
CA GLY A 599 25.54 7.26 2.68
C GLY A 599 26.19 6.02 2.09
N GLN A 600 26.47 4.97 2.87
CA GLN A 600 27.14 3.76 2.38
C GLN A 600 26.19 2.55 2.35
N PRO A 601 25.56 2.24 1.19
CA PRO A 601 24.85 0.98 0.96
C PRO A 601 25.73 -0.28 1.14
N ALA A 602 25.06 -1.40 1.40
CA ALA A 602 25.59 -2.76 1.29
C ALA A 602 24.45 -3.74 0.94
N THR A 603 24.76 -4.87 0.31
CA THR A 603 23.82 -5.99 0.16
C THR A 603 23.48 -6.62 1.51
N LEU A 604 22.24 -7.07 1.69
CA LEU A 604 21.78 -7.82 2.88
C LEU A 604 22.05 -9.34 2.80
#